data_AF-A0A5P6VQP6-F1
#
_entry.id   AF-A0A5P6VQP6-F1
#
_cell.length_a   1.000
_cell.length_b   1.000
_cell.length_c   1.000
_cell.angle_alpha   90.00
_cell.angle_beta   90.00
_cell.angle_gamma   90.00
#
_symmetry.space_group_name_H-M   'P 1'
#
loop_
_entity.id
_entity.type
_entity.pdbx_description
1 polymer ?
#
loop_
_entity_poly.entity_id
_entity_poly.type
_entity_poly.pdbx_seq_one_letter_code
_entity_poly.pdbx_strand_id
1 'polypeptide(L)'
;MRRRLIKNTAIMTLVISVFCGCSTSKNDVPENIKELPEVKIEKQQVTIHAISYYWAKEDNTGIYYFADKKLWKYDSNTDLNEVVTENLINPYDFAVYEGTIYTLEYDEADSNGLGLFVYDKNHDKFEELMSFDNQVHSIITSGHYLVAATDNEDQYEVYDISTPDNPQKVNEDEVEIVKETPVVEQDEANEKVIYEGQTIADINQLEADIVEVWGWNESYAYICASVQGEDEFYKINLTNTDEITKLADDTAKVAVFEDTILTKNKDGLVEIED
;
A
#
# COMPACT_ATOMS: atom_id res chain seq x y z
N MET A 1 -12.21 -34.99 -46.01
CA MET A 1 -12.97 -33.71 -46.02
C MET A 1 -12.14 -32.68 -45.25
N ARG A 2 -11.85 -31.53 -45.88
CA ARG A 2 -11.21 -30.28 -45.41
C ARG A 2 -9.98 -30.30 -44.46
N ARG A 3 -8.84 -29.88 -45.06
CA ARG A 3 -7.62 -29.21 -44.51
C ARG A 3 -7.99 -27.89 -43.78
N ARG A 4 -7.25 -27.25 -42.86
CA ARG A 4 -5.83 -26.73 -42.75
C ARG A 4 -5.74 -26.07 -41.33
N LEU A 5 -4.71 -26.23 -40.49
CA LEU A 5 -3.34 -25.64 -40.48
C LEU A 5 -3.22 -24.25 -39.80
N ILE A 6 -2.58 -24.17 -38.61
CA ILE A 6 -1.80 -23.04 -38.06
C ILE A 6 -0.76 -23.67 -37.08
N LYS A 7 0.52 -23.87 -37.45
CA LYS A 7 1.72 -22.99 -37.45
C LYS A 7 2.25 -22.59 -36.06
N ASN A 8 3.47 -23.08 -35.79
CA ASN A 8 4.68 -22.46 -35.19
C ASN A 8 4.49 -21.53 -33.96
N THR A 9 5.31 -21.60 -32.91
CA THR A 9 6.76 -21.34 -32.98
C THR A 9 7.44 -21.81 -31.69
N ALA A 10 8.51 -22.59 -31.83
CA ALA A 10 9.48 -22.85 -30.77
C ALA A 10 10.47 -21.68 -30.72
N ILE A 11 10.74 -21.14 -29.54
CA ILE A 11 11.90 -20.26 -29.31
C ILE A 11 12.88 -21.03 -28.42
N MET A 12 14.04 -21.25 -29.01
CA MET A 12 15.18 -22.02 -28.55
C MET A 12 16.09 -21.03 -27.82
N THR A 13 16.20 -21.12 -26.49
CA THR A 13 17.12 -20.25 -25.74
C THR A 13 18.55 -20.77 -25.88
N LEU A 14 19.40 -19.88 -26.36
CA LEU A 14 20.78 -20.06 -26.75
C LEU A 14 21.67 -20.32 -25.52
N VAL A 15 22.24 -21.53 -25.41
CA VAL A 15 23.33 -21.82 -24.46
C VAL A 15 24.65 -21.54 -25.18
N ILE A 16 25.32 -20.44 -24.84
CA ILE A 16 26.70 -20.19 -25.30
C ILE A 16 27.64 -20.91 -24.36
N SER A 17 28.11 -22.09 -24.79
CA SER A 17 29.26 -22.77 -24.20
C SER A 17 30.55 -22.17 -24.76
N VAL A 18 31.29 -21.44 -23.92
CA VAL A 18 32.64 -20.97 -24.26
C VAL A 18 33.61 -22.13 -24.13
N PHE A 19 34.09 -22.65 -25.26
CA PHE A 19 35.22 -23.57 -25.30
C PHE A 19 36.52 -22.79 -25.01
N CYS A 20 37.15 -23.07 -23.86
CA CYS A 20 38.53 -22.67 -23.57
C CYS A 20 39.50 -23.42 -24.50
N GLY A 21 39.92 -22.75 -25.58
CA GLY A 21 41.06 -23.15 -26.39
C GLY A 21 42.30 -22.33 -26.01
N CYS A 22 43.23 -22.95 -25.29
CA CYS A 22 44.58 -22.39 -25.11
C CYS A 22 45.31 -22.34 -26.46
N SER A 23 45.64 -21.14 -26.94
CA SER A 23 46.75 -20.97 -27.88
C SER A 23 47.45 -19.65 -27.62
N THR A 24 48.75 -19.74 -27.37
CA THR A 24 49.68 -18.63 -27.19
C THR A 24 50.07 -18.08 -28.55
N SER A 25 49.50 -16.93 -28.95
CA SER A 25 50.13 -16.07 -29.95
C SER A 25 49.86 -14.61 -29.60
N LYS A 26 50.94 -13.83 -29.47
CA LYS A 26 50.90 -12.38 -29.34
C LYS A 26 50.33 -11.82 -30.64
N ASN A 27 49.10 -11.32 -30.58
CA ASN A 27 48.53 -10.48 -31.63
C ASN A 27 48.11 -9.17 -30.97
N ASP A 28 48.61 -8.08 -31.56
CA ASP A 28 48.26 -6.71 -31.23
C ASP A 28 46.74 -6.56 -31.18
N VAL A 29 46.20 -6.18 -30.01
CA VAL A 29 44.77 -5.90 -29.84
C VAL A 29 44.50 -4.56 -30.50
N PRO A 30 43.67 -4.49 -31.55
CA PRO A 30 43.12 -3.21 -31.98
C PRO A 30 42.14 -2.77 -30.90
N GLU A 31 42.43 -1.64 -30.27
CA GLU A 31 41.56 -0.98 -29.30
C GLU A 31 40.32 -0.45 -30.05
N ASN A 32 39.35 -1.32 -30.26
CA ASN A 32 38.01 -0.95 -30.68
C ASN A 32 37.03 -1.92 -30.02
N ILE A 33 37.01 -1.90 -28.69
CA ILE A 33 35.87 -2.38 -27.94
C ILE A 33 34.78 -1.35 -28.22
N LYS A 34 33.90 -1.65 -29.19
CA LYS A 34 32.61 -0.97 -29.25
C LYS A 34 31.98 -1.20 -27.88
N GLU A 35 31.82 -0.14 -27.10
CA GLU A 35 30.99 -0.17 -25.89
C GLU A 35 29.68 -0.88 -26.28
N LEU A 36 29.42 -2.01 -25.59
CA LEU A 36 28.12 -2.65 -25.70
C LEU A 36 27.10 -1.58 -25.29
N PRO A 37 26.01 -1.40 -26.05
CA PRO A 37 24.99 -0.42 -25.66
C PRO A 37 24.57 -0.74 -24.22
N GLU A 38 24.62 0.27 -23.34
CA GLU A 38 24.09 0.14 -21.99
C GLU A 38 22.65 -0.36 -22.10
N VAL A 39 22.42 -1.60 -21.67
CA VAL A 39 21.08 -2.13 -21.52
C VAL A 39 20.51 -1.38 -20.33
N LYS A 40 19.71 -0.35 -20.59
CA LYS A 40 18.94 0.32 -19.55
C LYS A 40 17.90 -0.68 -19.05
N ILE A 41 18.17 -1.31 -17.91
CA ILE A 41 17.19 -2.12 -17.20
C ILE A 41 16.16 -1.13 -16.68
N GLU A 42 14.92 -1.25 -17.13
CA GLU A 42 13.81 -0.45 -16.63
C GLU A 42 13.42 -1.01 -15.26
N LYS A 43 13.41 -0.14 -14.26
CA LYS A 43 13.04 -0.50 -12.89
C LYS A 43 11.54 -0.78 -12.81
N GLN A 44 11.15 -1.77 -12.02
CA GLN A 44 9.74 -2.00 -11.73
C GLN A 44 9.23 -0.90 -10.79
N GLN A 45 8.11 -0.28 -11.13
CA GLN A 45 7.51 0.75 -10.28
C GLN A 45 6.78 0.11 -9.10
N VAL A 46 7.03 0.67 -7.91
CA VAL A 46 6.39 0.33 -6.64
C VAL A 46 5.74 1.61 -6.12
N THR A 47 4.41 1.63 -6.16
CA THR A 47 3.64 2.82 -5.82
C THR A 47 3.27 2.83 -4.34
N ILE A 48 3.52 3.95 -3.68
CA ILE A 48 3.09 4.23 -2.30
C ILE A 48 1.91 5.17 -2.37
N HIS A 49 0.76 4.73 -1.86
CA HIS A 49 -0.46 5.54 -1.86
C HIS A 49 -0.32 6.80 -1.02
N ALA A 50 -0.96 7.88 -1.47
CA ALA A 50 -0.90 9.18 -0.80
C ALA A 50 -1.54 9.12 0.59
N ILE A 51 -2.55 8.26 0.77
CA ILE A 51 -3.19 7.96 2.05
C ILE A 51 -3.12 6.46 2.29
N SER A 52 -2.81 6.10 3.53
CA SER A 52 -2.79 4.71 4.01
C SER A 52 -3.46 4.64 5.38
N TYR A 53 -4.24 3.60 5.60
CA TYR A 53 -5.01 3.43 6.83
C TYR A 53 -4.44 2.28 7.65
N TYR A 54 -3.96 2.54 8.86
CA TYR A 54 -3.44 1.48 9.76
C TYR A 54 -4.51 0.45 10.17
N TRP A 55 -5.79 0.77 9.96
CA TRP A 55 -6.92 -0.02 10.47
C TRP A 55 -7.79 -0.64 9.38
N ALA A 56 -7.54 -0.31 8.11
CA ALA A 56 -8.25 -0.84 6.95
C ALA A 56 -7.31 -0.93 5.73
N LYS A 57 -7.40 -1.97 4.91
CA LYS A 57 -6.61 -2.12 3.67
C LYS A 57 -7.49 -2.76 2.60
N GLU A 58 -7.26 -2.39 1.35
CA GLU A 58 -7.94 -2.99 0.21
C GLU A 58 -6.95 -3.77 -0.65
N ASP A 59 -7.41 -4.87 -1.22
CA ASP A 59 -6.79 -5.49 -2.37
C ASP A 59 -7.84 -5.97 -3.37
N ASN A 60 -7.40 -6.67 -4.42
CA ASN A 60 -8.28 -7.21 -5.45
C ASN A 60 -9.28 -8.26 -4.96
N THR A 61 -9.20 -8.69 -3.71
CA THR A 61 -10.10 -9.68 -3.11
C THR A 61 -11.13 -9.05 -2.15
N GLY A 62 -10.94 -7.81 -1.72
CA GLY A 62 -11.87 -7.07 -0.86
C GLY A 62 -11.19 -6.09 0.10
N ILE A 63 -11.99 -5.50 0.98
CA ILE A 63 -11.55 -4.55 2.00
C ILE A 63 -11.46 -5.25 3.35
N TYR A 64 -10.29 -5.19 3.97
CA TYR A 64 -9.98 -5.78 5.25
C TYR A 64 -9.91 -4.71 6.32
N TYR A 65 -10.49 -4.92 7.49
CA TYR A 65 -10.47 -3.89 8.54
C TYR A 65 -10.64 -4.43 9.96
N PHE A 66 -10.13 -3.69 10.94
CA PHE A 66 -10.25 -4.05 12.36
C PHE A 66 -11.50 -3.43 13.00
N ALA A 67 -12.39 -4.28 13.51
CA ALA A 67 -13.56 -3.88 14.29
C ALA A 67 -13.92 -4.94 15.33
N ASP A 68 -14.39 -4.50 16.51
CA ASP A 68 -14.76 -5.39 17.62
C ASP A 68 -13.70 -6.45 17.99
N LYS A 69 -12.41 -6.06 17.94
CA LYS A 69 -11.25 -6.95 18.16
C LYS A 69 -11.16 -8.15 17.19
N LYS A 70 -11.76 -8.02 16.01
CA LYS A 70 -11.68 -9.00 14.92
C LYS A 70 -11.14 -8.33 13.67
N LEU A 71 -10.57 -9.14 12.79
CA LEU A 71 -10.31 -8.74 11.42
C LEU A 71 -11.51 -9.18 10.59
N TRP A 72 -12.10 -8.21 9.90
CA TRP A 72 -13.20 -8.41 8.98
C TRP A 72 -12.72 -8.30 7.55
N LYS A 73 -13.47 -8.92 6.64
CA LYS A 73 -13.35 -8.74 5.21
C LYS A 73 -14.72 -8.38 4.65
N TYR A 74 -14.77 -7.27 3.95
CA TYR A 74 -15.90 -6.82 3.15
C TYR A 74 -15.64 -7.06 1.66
N ASP A 75 -16.60 -7.64 0.96
CA ASP A 75 -16.59 -7.79 -0.50
C ASP A 75 -17.68 -6.91 -1.10
N SER A 76 -17.28 -5.79 -1.70
CA SER A 76 -18.16 -4.81 -2.34
C SER A 76 -18.96 -5.38 -3.52
N ASN A 77 -18.50 -6.47 -4.14
CA ASN A 77 -19.24 -7.10 -5.25
C ASN A 77 -20.44 -7.90 -4.76
N THR A 78 -20.37 -8.42 -3.53
CA THR A 78 -21.39 -9.31 -2.97
C THR A 78 -22.13 -8.72 -1.78
N ASP A 79 -21.70 -7.55 -1.30
CA ASP A 79 -22.18 -6.91 -0.08
C ASP A 79 -22.13 -7.87 1.13
N LEU A 80 -21.07 -8.68 1.16
CA LEU A 80 -20.83 -9.65 2.22
C LEU A 80 -19.72 -9.17 3.14
N ASN A 81 -19.96 -9.31 4.43
CA ASN A 81 -19.01 -9.02 5.47
C ASN A 81 -18.76 -10.27 6.31
N GLU A 82 -17.51 -10.74 6.32
CA GLU A 82 -17.11 -11.97 7.00
C GLU A 82 -15.99 -11.74 8.01
N VAL A 83 -16.03 -12.51 9.10
CA VAL A 83 -14.93 -12.53 10.07
C VAL A 83 -13.80 -13.37 9.48
N VAL A 84 -12.64 -12.75 9.30
CA VAL A 84 -11.41 -13.43 8.86
C VAL A 84 -10.79 -14.20 10.03
N THR A 85 -10.67 -13.54 11.18
CA THR A 85 -10.13 -14.12 12.41
C THR A 85 -10.53 -13.30 13.64
N GLU A 86 -10.65 -14.00 14.77
CA GLU A 86 -10.75 -13.39 16.11
C GLU A 86 -9.41 -13.48 16.88
N ASN A 87 -8.41 -14.18 16.34
CA ASN A 87 -7.11 -14.41 16.99
C ASN A 87 -6.12 -13.29 16.66
N LEU A 88 -6.54 -12.05 16.90
CA LEU A 88 -5.67 -10.89 16.73
C LEU A 88 -4.66 -10.76 17.86
N ILE A 89 -3.44 -10.40 17.46
CA ILE A 89 -2.31 -10.16 18.36
C ILE A 89 -1.96 -8.68 18.47
N ASN A 90 -2.96 -7.81 18.21
CA ASN A 90 -2.86 -6.35 18.31
C ASN A 90 -1.71 -5.79 17.45
N PRO A 91 -1.78 -5.97 16.11
CA PRO A 91 -0.72 -5.54 15.21
C PRO A 91 -0.53 -4.03 15.22
N TYR A 92 0.69 -3.58 14.97
CA TYR A 92 1.05 -2.17 14.80
C TYR A 92 0.50 -1.62 13.49
N ASP A 93 0.67 -2.39 12.41
CA ASP A 93 0.14 -2.14 11.07
C ASP A 93 -0.12 -3.48 10.37
N PHE A 94 -0.81 -3.47 9.24
CA PHE A 94 -1.03 -4.66 8.42
C PHE A 94 -1.06 -4.32 6.94
N ALA A 95 -0.84 -5.30 6.07
CA ALA A 95 -0.95 -5.16 4.63
C ALA A 95 -1.63 -6.40 4.04
N VAL A 96 -2.20 -6.26 2.84
CA VAL A 96 -2.92 -7.37 2.19
C VAL A 96 -2.48 -7.51 0.73
N TYR A 97 -2.24 -8.74 0.28
CA TYR A 97 -1.94 -9.05 -1.11
C TYR A 97 -2.56 -10.39 -1.52
N GLU A 98 -3.46 -10.34 -2.51
CA GLU A 98 -4.24 -11.48 -3.01
C GLU A 98 -4.93 -12.28 -1.89
N GLY A 99 -5.44 -11.56 -0.89
CA GLY A 99 -6.11 -12.06 0.30
C GLY A 99 -5.17 -12.64 1.37
N THR A 100 -3.86 -12.65 1.15
CA THR A 100 -2.88 -12.92 2.20
C THR A 100 -2.72 -11.68 3.07
N ILE A 101 -2.83 -11.87 4.39
CA ILE A 101 -2.70 -10.80 5.37
C ILE A 101 -1.32 -10.88 6.01
N TYR A 102 -0.60 -9.77 5.96
CA TYR A 102 0.65 -9.56 6.66
C TYR A 102 0.44 -8.58 7.80
N THR A 103 1.08 -8.82 8.93
CA THR A 103 1.03 -7.93 10.09
C THR A 103 2.44 -7.53 10.51
N LEU A 104 2.54 -6.29 10.98
CA LEU A 104 3.74 -5.76 11.61
C LEU A 104 3.51 -5.78 13.12
N GLU A 105 4.35 -6.49 13.85
CA GLU A 105 4.09 -6.81 15.26
C GLU A 105 5.34 -6.73 16.11
N TYR A 106 5.17 -6.48 17.41
CA TYR A 106 6.30 -6.41 18.33
C TYR A 106 6.92 -7.79 18.52
N ASP A 107 8.18 -7.91 18.13
CA ASP A 107 9.00 -9.08 18.41
C ASP A 107 9.85 -8.80 19.66
N GLU A 108 9.46 -9.40 20.78
CA GLU A 108 10.21 -9.27 22.04
C GLU A 108 11.64 -9.85 21.96
N ALA A 109 11.94 -10.68 20.95
CA ALA A 109 13.24 -11.29 20.72
C ALA A 109 14.17 -10.45 19.82
N ASP A 110 13.64 -9.46 19.08
CA ASP A 110 14.41 -8.61 18.17
C ASP A 110 14.79 -7.27 18.82
N SER A 111 16.07 -6.90 18.69
CA SER A 111 16.57 -5.57 19.09
C SER A 111 16.02 -4.41 18.24
N ASN A 112 15.51 -4.70 17.04
CA ASN A 112 14.90 -3.72 16.13
C ASN A 112 13.38 -3.56 16.34
N GLY A 113 12.77 -4.39 17.19
CA GLY A 113 11.46 -4.17 17.80
C GLY A 113 10.27 -4.78 17.07
N LEU A 114 10.18 -4.71 15.74
CA LEU A 114 9.02 -5.23 14.98
C LEU A 114 9.43 -6.30 13.95
N GLY A 115 8.63 -7.36 13.84
CA GLY A 115 8.76 -8.44 12.84
C GLY A 115 7.58 -8.48 11.87
N LEU A 116 7.78 -9.15 10.73
CA LEU A 116 6.74 -9.41 9.73
C LEU A 116 6.11 -10.78 9.99
N PHE A 117 4.79 -10.80 10.12
CA PHE A 117 3.99 -12.00 10.33
C PHE A 117 3.02 -12.20 9.16
N VAL A 118 2.61 -13.44 8.94
CA VAL A 118 1.57 -13.81 7.96
C VAL A 118 0.46 -14.59 8.62
N TYR A 119 -0.78 -14.34 8.19
CA TYR A 119 -1.93 -15.08 8.68
C TYR A 119 -2.06 -16.46 8.01
N ASP A 120 -1.94 -17.52 8.79
CA ASP A 120 -2.26 -18.88 8.38
C ASP A 120 -3.73 -19.21 8.65
N LYS A 121 -4.55 -19.04 7.62
CA LYS A 121 -5.99 -19.35 7.66
C LYS A 121 -6.34 -20.80 8.03
N ASN A 122 -5.43 -21.76 7.82
CA ASN A 122 -5.73 -23.17 8.10
C ASN A 122 -5.64 -23.49 9.59
N HIS A 123 -4.84 -22.70 10.32
CA HIS A 123 -4.62 -22.86 11.75
C HIS A 123 -5.15 -21.67 12.56
N ASP A 124 -5.70 -20.64 11.90
CA ASP A 124 -6.25 -19.43 12.50
C ASP A 124 -5.25 -18.76 13.46
N LYS A 125 -4.04 -18.51 12.95
CA LYS A 125 -2.93 -17.92 13.71
C LYS A 125 -2.01 -17.11 12.80
N PHE A 126 -1.20 -16.26 13.40
CA PHE A 126 -0.12 -15.56 12.71
C PHE A 126 1.21 -16.29 12.94
N GLU A 127 2.00 -16.42 11.89
CA GLU A 127 3.34 -17.01 11.91
C GLU A 127 4.36 -15.95 11.51
N GLU A 128 5.46 -15.85 12.26
CA GLU A 128 6.55 -14.96 11.92
C GLU A 128 7.22 -15.43 10.63
N LEU A 129 7.36 -14.53 9.66
CA LEU A 129 8.08 -14.78 8.41
C LEU A 129 9.55 -14.36 8.52
N MET A 130 9.79 -13.16 9.07
CA MET A 130 11.12 -12.59 9.17
C MET A 130 11.16 -11.38 10.10
N SER A 131 12.35 -11.08 10.59
CA SER A 131 12.70 -9.83 11.27
C SER A 131 13.32 -8.84 10.28
N PHE A 132 13.22 -7.54 10.55
CA PHE A 132 13.78 -6.50 9.69
C PHE A 132 15.21 -6.12 10.09
N ASP A 133 16.03 -5.75 9.11
CA ASP A 133 17.40 -5.29 9.37
C ASP A 133 17.41 -3.91 10.08
N ASN A 134 16.38 -3.10 9.81
CA ASN A 134 16.16 -1.78 10.37
C ASN A 134 14.83 -1.74 11.12
N GLN A 135 14.68 -0.77 12.02
CA GLN A 135 13.39 -0.51 12.65
C GLN A 135 12.37 -0.06 11.59
N VAL A 136 11.25 -0.78 11.51
CA VAL A 136 10.13 -0.54 10.61
C VAL A 136 8.98 0.11 11.38
N HIS A 137 8.22 0.98 10.73
CA HIS A 137 7.04 1.64 11.32
C HIS A 137 5.74 1.36 10.59
N SER A 138 5.79 1.01 9.31
CA SER A 138 4.59 0.72 8.55
C SER A 138 4.90 -0.21 7.40
N ILE A 139 3.86 -0.92 6.97
CA ILE A 139 3.92 -1.80 5.81
C ILE A 139 2.75 -1.51 4.87
N ILE A 140 3.03 -1.52 3.58
CA ILE A 140 2.00 -1.46 2.53
C ILE A 140 2.34 -2.46 1.44
N THR A 141 1.35 -2.80 0.63
CA THR A 141 1.52 -3.63 -0.56
C THR A 141 1.37 -2.80 -1.83
N SER A 142 2.12 -3.14 -2.87
CA SER A 142 2.03 -2.53 -4.19
C SER A 142 2.33 -3.59 -5.25
N GLY A 143 1.27 -4.11 -5.87
CA GLY A 143 1.39 -5.37 -6.63
C GLY A 143 1.95 -6.48 -5.74
N HIS A 144 2.89 -7.27 -6.26
CA HIS A 144 3.55 -8.36 -5.53
C HIS A 144 4.71 -7.90 -4.63
N TYR A 145 4.74 -6.63 -4.25
CA TYR A 145 5.74 -6.10 -3.33
C TYR A 145 5.13 -5.70 -1.99
N LEU A 146 5.85 -5.98 -0.91
CA LEU A 146 5.65 -5.38 0.40
C LEU A 146 6.70 -4.30 0.61
N VAL A 147 6.27 -3.10 0.98
CA VAL A 147 7.12 -1.95 1.22
C VAL A 147 7.08 -1.64 2.70
N ALA A 148 8.24 -1.68 3.35
CA ALA A 148 8.42 -1.35 4.75
C ALA A 148 9.07 0.02 4.90
N ALA A 149 8.43 0.95 5.61
CA ALA A 149 9.01 2.26 5.91
C ALA A 149 9.92 2.16 7.15
N THR A 150 11.15 2.69 7.05
CA THR A 150 12.18 2.57 8.10
C THR A 150 12.60 3.92 8.69
N ASP A 151 13.28 3.89 9.86
CA ASP A 151 13.75 5.08 10.60
C ASP A 151 14.81 5.94 9.90
N ASN A 152 15.50 5.40 8.90
CA ASN A 152 16.42 6.20 8.13
C ASN A 152 15.58 7.07 7.19
N GLU A 153 15.42 8.36 7.51
CA GLU A 153 14.62 9.35 6.75
C GLU A 153 14.54 9.01 5.24
N ASP A 154 13.34 8.64 4.79
CA ASP A 154 13.00 8.26 3.40
C ASP A 154 13.57 6.94 2.84
N GLN A 155 14.06 6.03 3.68
CA GLN A 155 14.45 4.68 3.25
C GLN A 155 13.29 3.69 3.40
N TYR A 156 12.97 3.05 2.29
CA TYR A 156 12.04 1.95 2.22
C TYR A 156 12.80 0.66 1.94
N GLU A 157 12.43 -0.41 2.64
CA GLU A 157 12.84 -1.76 2.28
C GLU A 157 11.72 -2.40 1.46
N VAL A 158 12.07 -2.98 0.33
CA VAL A 158 11.10 -3.60 -0.59
C VAL A 158 11.33 -5.10 -0.60
N TYR A 159 10.25 -5.85 -0.50
CA TYR A 159 10.25 -7.30 -0.48
C TYR A 159 9.34 -7.83 -1.57
N ASP A 160 9.83 -8.73 -2.41
CA ASP A 160 9.02 -9.52 -3.33
C ASP A 160 8.25 -10.57 -2.51
N ILE A 161 6.92 -10.49 -2.56
CA ILE A 161 5.97 -11.37 -1.89
C ILE A 161 5.16 -12.22 -2.87
N SER A 162 5.65 -12.41 -4.10
CA SER A 162 5.07 -13.34 -5.09
C SER A 162 4.97 -14.77 -4.55
N THR A 163 5.82 -15.12 -3.58
CA THR A 163 5.68 -16.31 -2.74
C THR A 163 5.37 -15.85 -1.32
N PRO A 164 4.09 -15.83 -0.90
CA PRO A 164 3.67 -15.18 0.34
C PRO A 164 4.41 -15.60 1.60
N ASP A 165 4.68 -16.90 1.75
CA ASP A 165 5.34 -17.46 2.94
C ASP A 165 6.88 -17.34 2.88
N ASN A 166 7.43 -16.69 1.85
CA ASN A 166 8.87 -16.52 1.68
C ASN A 166 9.22 -15.17 1.01
N PRO A 167 8.99 -14.02 1.69
CA PRO A 167 9.38 -12.72 1.19
C PRO A 167 10.88 -12.63 0.88
N GLN A 168 11.27 -11.96 -0.20
CA GLN A 168 12.68 -11.77 -0.57
C GLN A 168 13.00 -10.29 -0.70
N LYS A 169 14.03 -9.81 0.01
CA LYS A 169 14.48 -8.41 -0.09
C LYS A 169 14.94 -8.11 -1.51
N VAL A 170 14.42 -7.03 -2.07
CA VAL A 170 14.68 -6.56 -3.43
C VAL A 170 15.75 -5.48 -3.38
N ASN A 171 16.68 -5.48 -4.34
CA ASN A 171 17.69 -4.45 -4.41
C ASN A 171 17.11 -3.15 -4.96
N GLU A 172 17.62 -2.01 -4.49
CA GLU A 172 17.17 -0.67 -4.92
C GLU A 172 17.37 -0.41 -6.42
N ASP A 173 18.24 -1.16 -7.11
CA ASP A 173 18.44 -1.06 -8.55
C ASP A 173 17.38 -1.80 -9.38
N GLU A 174 16.56 -2.64 -8.76
CA GLU A 174 15.48 -3.40 -9.41
C GLU A 174 14.14 -2.65 -9.39
N VAL A 175 13.91 -1.80 -8.39
CA VAL A 175 12.64 -1.09 -8.17
C VAL A 175 12.80 0.42 -8.09
N GLU A 176 11.78 1.14 -8.54
CA GLU A 176 11.63 2.58 -8.36
C GLU A 176 10.40 2.85 -7.52
N ILE A 177 10.60 3.49 -6.37
CA ILE A 177 9.51 3.87 -5.48
C ILE A 177 8.90 5.18 -5.97
N VAL A 178 7.60 5.15 -6.23
CA VAL A 178 6.83 6.30 -6.68
C VAL A 178 5.79 6.62 -5.62
N LYS A 179 5.91 7.77 -4.97
CA LYS A 179 4.88 8.25 -4.02
C LYS A 179 3.77 8.94 -4.82
N GLU A 180 2.52 8.55 -4.59
CA GLU A 180 1.37 9.23 -5.19
C GLU A 180 1.30 10.67 -4.70
N THR A 181 0.92 11.57 -5.61
CA THR A 181 0.60 12.95 -5.25
C THR A 181 -0.88 13.01 -4.91
N PRO A 182 -1.27 13.48 -3.71
CA PRO A 182 -2.68 13.60 -3.35
C PRO A 182 -3.38 14.60 -4.28
N VAL A 183 -4.62 14.32 -4.67
CA VAL A 183 -5.46 15.27 -5.44
C VAL A 183 -6.23 16.21 -4.53
N VAL A 184 -6.47 15.80 -3.27
CA VAL A 184 -7.00 16.65 -2.20
C VAL A 184 -5.87 16.95 -1.23
N GLU A 185 -5.57 18.22 -1.04
CA GLU A 185 -4.48 18.68 -0.18
C GLU A 185 -4.96 19.75 0.80
N GLN A 186 -4.27 19.84 1.92
CA GLN A 186 -4.43 20.95 2.85
C GLN A 186 -3.42 22.05 2.50
N ASP A 187 -3.91 23.26 2.30
CA ASP A 187 -3.09 24.46 2.29
C ASP A 187 -3.06 25.04 3.70
N GLU A 188 -2.10 24.56 4.50
CA GLU A 188 -1.91 25.00 5.88
C GLU A 188 -1.69 26.52 5.99
N ALA A 189 -1.00 27.13 5.02
CA ALA A 189 -0.63 28.54 5.07
C ALA A 189 -1.84 29.47 4.90
N ASN A 190 -2.86 29.03 4.15
CA ASN A 190 -4.08 29.79 3.88
C ASN A 190 -5.32 29.20 4.54
N GLU A 191 -5.16 28.16 5.36
CA GLU A 191 -6.21 27.45 6.07
C GLU A 191 -7.34 26.98 5.12
N LYS A 192 -6.96 26.34 4.01
CA LYS A 192 -7.88 25.80 2.99
C LYS A 192 -7.71 24.30 2.78
N VAL A 193 -8.78 23.67 2.30
CA VAL A 193 -8.70 22.38 1.62
C VAL A 193 -8.84 22.61 0.12
N ILE A 194 -7.94 22.03 -0.67
CA ILE A 194 -7.82 22.22 -2.12
C ILE A 194 -8.05 20.89 -2.82
N TYR A 195 -8.81 20.90 -3.92
CA TYR A 195 -8.95 19.79 -4.87
C TYR A 195 -8.61 20.29 -6.27
N GLU A 196 -7.64 19.64 -6.93
CA GLU A 196 -7.16 20.02 -8.28
C GLU A 196 -6.85 21.53 -8.42
N GLY A 197 -6.27 22.13 -7.38
CA GLY A 197 -5.93 23.56 -7.35
C GLY A 197 -7.11 24.52 -7.08
N GLN A 198 -8.30 24.01 -6.81
CA GLN A 198 -9.48 24.79 -6.40
C GLN A 198 -9.76 24.64 -4.92
N THR A 199 -10.04 25.73 -4.22
CA THR A 199 -10.49 25.69 -2.82
C THR A 199 -11.86 25.03 -2.73
N ILE A 200 -11.96 23.94 -1.98
CA ILE A 200 -13.22 23.24 -1.69
C ILE A 200 -13.75 23.48 -0.28
N ALA A 201 -12.90 23.90 0.66
CA ALA A 201 -13.34 24.31 2.00
C ALA A 201 -12.43 25.39 2.60
N ASP A 202 -13.03 26.25 3.41
CA ASP A 202 -12.35 27.23 4.25
C ASP A 202 -12.34 26.74 5.70
N ILE A 203 -11.17 26.37 6.20
CA ILE A 203 -11.02 25.71 7.52
C ILE A 203 -11.45 26.64 8.65
N ASN A 204 -11.30 27.96 8.48
CA ASN A 204 -11.76 28.94 9.46
C ASN A 204 -13.27 28.88 9.74
N GLN A 205 -14.07 28.35 8.80
CA GLN A 205 -15.51 28.19 9.00
C GLN A 205 -15.85 27.05 9.97
N LEU A 206 -14.91 26.12 10.17
CA LEU A 206 -15.08 24.97 11.07
C LEU A 206 -14.66 25.28 12.51
N GLU A 207 -14.10 26.48 12.77
CA GLU A 207 -13.51 26.84 14.08
C GLU A 207 -12.48 25.81 14.58
N ALA A 208 -11.78 25.16 13.64
CA ALA A 208 -10.83 24.09 13.91
C ALA A 208 -9.40 24.61 14.07
N ASP A 209 -8.64 24.01 14.99
CA ASP A 209 -7.23 24.31 15.21
C ASP A 209 -6.34 23.61 14.18
N ILE A 210 -6.71 22.38 13.79
CA ILE A 210 -5.99 21.53 12.84
C ILE A 210 -7.03 20.84 11.96
N VAL A 211 -6.71 20.65 10.68
CA VAL A 211 -7.44 19.78 9.76
C VAL A 211 -6.49 18.77 9.17
N GLU A 212 -6.97 17.57 8.90
CA GLU A 212 -6.24 16.52 8.20
C GLU A 212 -7.13 15.91 7.12
N VAL A 213 -6.57 15.60 5.95
CA VAL A 213 -7.27 14.88 4.88
C VAL A 213 -7.16 13.38 5.15
N TRP A 214 -8.31 12.73 5.31
CA TRP A 214 -8.40 11.29 5.60
C TRP A 214 -8.76 10.47 4.36
N GLY A 215 -9.19 11.07 3.26
CA GLY A 215 -9.50 10.33 2.05
C GLY A 215 -10.31 11.17 1.08
N TRP A 216 -10.48 10.65 -0.12
CA TRP A 216 -11.37 11.23 -1.11
C TRP A 216 -11.82 10.16 -2.10
N ASN A 217 -12.95 10.40 -2.74
CA ASN A 217 -13.42 9.66 -3.90
C ASN A 217 -13.80 10.64 -5.02
N GLU A 218 -14.50 10.18 -6.05
CA GLU A 218 -14.89 11.05 -7.18
C GLU A 218 -15.85 12.19 -6.78
N SER A 219 -16.54 12.07 -5.63
CA SER A 219 -17.60 13.00 -5.23
C SER A 219 -17.27 13.83 -4.00
N TYR A 220 -16.51 13.28 -3.05
CA TYR A 220 -16.29 13.87 -1.73
C TYR A 220 -14.83 13.77 -1.29
N ALA A 221 -14.37 14.81 -0.59
CA ALA A 221 -13.22 14.74 0.30
C ALA A 221 -13.69 14.48 1.74
N TYR A 222 -12.93 13.68 2.49
CA TYR A 222 -13.16 13.37 3.89
C TYR A 222 -12.04 13.95 4.73
N ILE A 223 -12.40 14.75 5.73
CA ILE A 223 -11.45 15.41 6.61
C ILE A 223 -11.78 15.17 8.08
N CYS A 224 -10.74 15.21 8.91
CA CYS A 224 -10.85 15.39 10.35
C CYS A 224 -10.51 16.85 10.67
N ALA A 225 -11.25 17.45 11.60
CA ALA A 225 -11.01 18.78 12.11
C ALA A 225 -11.00 18.74 13.64
N SER A 226 -9.92 19.23 14.26
CA SER A 226 -9.82 19.30 15.72
C SER A 226 -10.46 20.60 16.22
N VAL A 227 -11.63 20.51 16.83
CA VAL A 227 -12.46 21.64 17.28
C VAL A 227 -12.51 21.62 18.80
N GLN A 228 -11.90 22.62 19.44
CA GLN A 228 -11.84 22.72 20.91
C GLN A 228 -11.23 21.48 21.61
N GLY A 229 -10.31 20.80 20.91
CA GLY A 229 -9.63 19.60 21.40
C GLY A 229 -10.39 18.29 21.19
N GLU A 230 -11.51 18.31 20.47
CA GLU A 230 -12.24 17.11 20.04
C GLU A 230 -12.17 16.97 18.53
N ASP A 231 -12.00 15.75 18.05
CA ASP A 231 -11.95 15.45 16.62
C ASP A 231 -13.37 15.31 16.05
N GLU A 232 -13.66 16.09 15.01
CA GLU A 232 -14.90 16.08 14.26
C GLU A 232 -14.63 15.74 12.79
N PHE A 233 -15.45 14.88 12.20
CA PHE A 233 -15.27 14.42 10.83
C PHE A 233 -16.29 15.05 9.88
N TYR A 234 -15.84 15.36 8.67
CA TYR A 234 -16.65 16.02 7.65
C TYR A 234 -16.46 15.37 6.29
N LYS A 235 -17.52 15.37 5.48
CA LYS A 235 -17.43 15.16 4.03
C LYS A 235 -17.75 16.46 3.28
N ILE A 236 -16.92 16.78 2.29
CA ILE A 236 -16.97 18.01 1.49
C ILE A 236 -17.23 17.61 0.04
N ASN A 237 -18.30 18.12 -0.57
CA ASN A 237 -18.58 17.84 -1.97
C ASN A 237 -17.54 18.53 -2.88
N LEU A 238 -16.89 17.76 -3.76
CA LEU A 238 -15.83 18.25 -4.65
C LEU A 238 -16.33 19.19 -5.75
N THR A 239 -17.62 19.15 -6.08
CA THR A 239 -18.25 19.97 -7.13
C THR A 239 -19.10 21.10 -6.58
N ASN A 240 -19.68 20.92 -5.40
CA ASN A 240 -20.53 21.88 -4.71
C ASN A 240 -19.89 22.29 -3.37
N THR A 241 -18.89 23.17 -3.44
CA THR A 241 -18.00 23.52 -2.32
C THR A 241 -18.69 24.18 -1.12
N ASP A 242 -19.95 24.61 -1.27
CA ASP A 242 -20.78 25.13 -0.17
C ASP A 242 -21.40 24.00 0.69
N GLU A 243 -21.25 22.74 0.27
CA GLU A 243 -21.83 21.57 0.92
C GLU A 243 -20.78 20.81 1.75
N ILE A 244 -20.58 21.31 2.97
CA ILE A 244 -19.79 20.65 4.01
C ILE A 244 -20.76 19.99 4.98
N THR A 245 -20.66 18.67 5.10
CA THR A 245 -21.54 17.86 5.95
C THR A 245 -20.73 17.23 7.06
N LYS A 246 -21.08 17.53 8.32
CA LYS A 246 -20.54 16.83 9.48
C LYS A 246 -21.02 15.37 9.48
N LEU A 247 -20.11 14.43 9.69
CA LEU A 247 -20.43 13.03 9.96
C LEU A 247 -21.00 12.89 11.39
N ALA A 248 -21.35 11.67 11.79
CA ALA A 248 -21.90 11.41 13.12
C ALA A 248 -20.92 11.86 14.24
N ASP A 249 -21.44 12.41 15.34
CA ASP A 249 -20.61 12.95 16.46
C ASP A 249 -19.74 11.88 17.15
N ASP A 250 -20.10 10.61 16.98
CA ASP A 250 -19.36 9.45 17.46
C ASP A 250 -18.40 8.87 16.43
N THR A 251 -18.21 9.49 15.27
CA THR A 251 -17.16 9.10 14.31
C THR A 251 -15.78 9.24 14.96
N ALA A 252 -14.93 8.24 14.74
CA ALA A 252 -13.56 8.21 15.24
C ALA A 252 -12.51 8.05 14.14
N LYS A 253 -12.84 7.35 13.04
CA LYS A 253 -11.95 7.16 11.88
C LYS A 253 -12.75 7.03 10.60
N VAL A 254 -12.13 7.41 9.48
CA VAL A 254 -12.65 7.20 8.13
C VAL A 254 -11.59 6.49 7.28
N ALA A 255 -12.01 5.61 6.39
CA ALA A 255 -11.18 5.07 5.32
C ALA A 255 -11.98 5.09 4.02
N VAL A 256 -11.35 5.51 2.93
CA VAL A 256 -12.00 5.72 1.63
C VAL A 256 -11.28 4.86 0.60
N PHE A 257 -12.02 3.97 -0.05
CA PHE A 257 -11.54 3.01 -1.05
C PHE A 257 -12.39 3.14 -2.31
N GLU A 258 -11.96 3.98 -3.23
CA GLU A 258 -12.74 4.39 -4.42
C GLU A 258 -14.20 4.73 -4.04
N ASP A 259 -15.15 3.83 -4.33
CA ASP A 259 -16.57 4.04 -4.07
C ASP A 259 -17.02 3.61 -2.67
N THR A 260 -16.21 2.84 -1.93
CA THR A 260 -16.56 2.31 -0.60
C THR A 260 -15.92 3.13 0.53
N ILE A 261 -16.74 3.54 1.50
CA ILE A 261 -16.33 4.34 2.66
C ILE A 261 -16.60 3.58 3.93
N LEU A 262 -15.56 3.37 4.74
CA LEU A 262 -15.65 2.80 6.07
C LEU A 262 -15.59 3.91 7.11
N THR A 263 -16.63 4.01 7.93
CA THR A 263 -16.68 4.93 9.08
C THR A 263 -16.64 4.11 10.35
N LYS A 264 -15.62 4.33 11.19
CA LYS A 264 -15.49 3.66 12.49
C LYS A 264 -15.91 4.60 13.61
N ASN A 265 -16.84 4.14 14.44
CA ASN A 265 -17.37 4.90 15.57
C ASN A 265 -16.47 4.74 16.81
N LYS A 266 -16.63 5.62 17.80
CA LYS A 266 -15.88 5.65 19.07
C LYS A 266 -16.07 4.38 19.91
N ASP A 267 -17.15 3.64 19.70
CA ASP A 267 -17.39 2.32 20.31
C ASP A 267 -16.69 1.16 19.57
N GLY A 268 -16.12 1.43 18.40
CA GLY A 268 -15.37 0.49 17.58
C GLY A 268 -16.19 -0.23 16.51
N LEU A 269 -17.49 0.05 16.38
CA LEU A 269 -18.32 -0.43 15.27
C LEU A 269 -17.94 0.27 13.97
N VAL A 270 -18.15 -0.40 12.84
CA VAL A 270 -17.85 0.12 11.50
C VAL A 270 -19.11 0.10 10.65
N GLU A 271 -19.42 1.26 10.07
CA GLU A 271 -20.43 1.46 9.05
C GLU A 271 -19.75 1.49 7.67
N ILE A 272 -20.41 0.92 6.66
CA ILE A 272 -19.92 0.84 5.29
C ILE A 272 -20.95 1.52 4.39
N GLU A 273 -20.51 2.48 3.58
CA GLU A 273 -21.28 3.20 2.56
C GLU A 273 -20.64 2.93 1.19
N ASP A 274 -21.44 2.53 0.19
CA ASP A 274 -21.05 2.39 -1.23
C ASP A 274 -21.77 3.45 -2.09
#